data_AF-A0A7S2MU00-F1
#
_entry.id   AF-A0A7S2MU00-F1
#
_cell.length_a   1.000
_cell.length_b   1.000
_cell.length_c   1.000
_cell.angle_alpha   90.00
_cell.angle_beta   90.00
_cell.angle_gamma   90.00
#
_symmetry.space_group_name_H-M   'P 1'
#
loop_
_entity.id
_entity.type
_entity.pdbx_description
1 polymer ?
#
loop_
_entity_poly.entity_id
_entity_poly.type
_entity_poly.pdbx_seq_one_letter_code
_entity_poly.pdbx_strand_id
1 'polypeptide(L)'
;RNLGVHTEMFSDGILPLVESGVMDNSYKSMHRGKIVSAFCAGSQKLYDFLDDNPAVRLLDVSYTNDVNVIQRQYQMVGINSAIEMDLTGQAASGSIGTR
;
A
#
# COMPACT_ATOMS: atom_id res chain seq x y z
N ARG A 1 16.04 1.76 2.81
CA ARG A 1 15.79 2.56 4.04
C ARG A 1 14.98 3.79 3.64
N ASN A 2 14.27 4.43 4.57
CA ASN A 2 13.41 5.59 4.33
C ASN A 2 12.21 5.34 3.39
N LEU A 3 11.72 4.10 3.35
CA LEU A 3 10.54 3.75 2.56
C LEU A 3 9.27 4.29 3.20
N GLY A 4 8.29 4.63 2.37
CA GLY A 4 6.95 5.04 2.78
C GLY A 4 5.87 4.14 2.19
N VAL A 5 4.69 4.17 2.82
CA VAL A 5 3.52 3.38 2.39
C VAL A 5 2.34 4.31 2.13
N HIS A 6 1.91 4.34 0.88
CA HIS A 6 0.60 4.80 0.44
C HIS A 6 0.07 3.67 -0.44
N THR A 7 -0.89 2.89 0.06
CA THR A 7 -1.37 1.68 -0.61
C THR A 7 -2.89 1.59 -0.53
N GLU A 8 -3.50 0.74 -1.34
CA GLU A 8 -4.91 0.37 -1.14
C GLU A 8 -5.04 -0.53 0.10
N MET A 9 -4.19 -1.56 0.15
CA MET A 9 -4.20 -2.61 1.18
C MET A 9 -2.77 -2.96 1.60
N PHE A 10 -2.61 -3.31 2.86
CA PHE A 10 -1.42 -4.03 3.33
C PHE A 10 -1.79 -5.17 4.28
N SER A 11 -0.81 -6.05 4.46
CA SER A 11 -0.88 -7.23 5.33
C SER A 11 0.39 -7.31 6.21
N ASP A 12 0.58 -8.43 6.90
CA ASP A 12 1.66 -8.66 7.87
C ASP A 12 3.07 -8.39 7.32
N GLY A 13 3.25 -8.50 6.00
CA GLY A 13 4.55 -8.32 5.35
C GLY A 13 5.23 -6.96 5.57
N ILE A 14 4.47 -5.92 5.95
CA ILE A 14 5.08 -4.61 6.24
C ILE A 14 5.66 -4.53 7.65
N LEU A 15 5.18 -5.33 8.61
CA LEU A 15 5.55 -5.18 10.03
C LEU A 15 7.06 -5.33 10.24
N PRO A 16 7.75 -6.34 9.67
CA PRO A 16 9.20 -6.46 9.83
C PRO A 16 9.98 -5.29 9.20
N LEU A 17 9.43 -4.65 8.16
CA LEU A 17 10.06 -3.50 7.51
C LEU A 17 9.95 -2.22 8.35
N VAL A 18 8.84 -2.08 9.08
CA VAL A 18 8.64 -1.02 10.07
C VAL A 18 9.54 -1.26 11.28
N GLU A 19 9.51 -2.47 11.85
CA GLU A 19 10.32 -2.86 13.02
C GLU A 19 11.83 -2.70 12.76
N SER A 20 12.30 -3.02 11.55
CA SER A 20 13.71 -2.84 11.17
C SER A 20 14.11 -1.41 10.80
N GLY A 21 13.16 -0.46 10.79
CA GLY A 21 13.39 0.94 10.42
C GLY A 21 13.70 1.16 8.94
N VAL A 22 13.53 0.14 8.08
CA VAL A 22 13.65 0.30 6.62
C VAL A 22 12.51 1.16 6.08
N MET A 23 11.34 1.05 6.70
CA MET A 23 10.12 1.79 6.40
C MET A 23 9.75 2.72 7.56
N ASP A 24 9.93 4.02 7.36
CA ASP A 24 9.70 5.06 8.38
C ASP A 24 8.77 6.19 7.89
N ASN A 25 8.36 6.16 6.62
CA ASN A 25 7.50 7.16 5.99
C ASN A 25 8.05 8.61 6.00
N SER A 26 9.35 8.79 6.28
CA SER A 26 9.97 10.11 6.47
C SER A 26 10.09 10.92 5.17
N TYR A 27 10.18 10.26 4.02
CA TYR A 27 10.42 10.90 2.71
C TYR A 27 9.13 11.07 1.89
N LYS A 28 7.96 10.74 2.45
CA LYS A 28 6.69 10.97 1.75
C LYS A 28 6.42 12.48 1.55
N SER A 29 5.84 12.81 0.40
CA SER A 29 5.37 14.18 0.09
C SER A 29 4.14 14.56 0.92
N MET A 30 3.24 13.59 1.14
CA MET A 30 2.00 13.76 1.89
C MET A 30 1.93 12.71 3.00
N HIS A 31 1.25 13.00 4.11
CA HIS A 31 1.12 12.07 5.24
C HIS A 31 2.48 11.55 5.74
N ARG A 32 3.45 12.46 5.88
CA ARG A 32 4.82 12.14 6.32
C ARG A 32 4.81 11.50 7.71
N GLY A 33 5.60 10.45 7.88
CA GLY A 33 5.65 9.66 9.11
C GLY A 33 4.43 8.75 9.33
N LYS A 34 3.53 8.62 8.34
CA LYS A 34 2.33 7.78 8.44
C LYS A 34 2.26 6.73 7.34
N ILE A 35 1.89 5.51 7.74
CA ILE A 35 1.38 4.46 6.86
C ILE A 35 -0.04 4.85 6.47
N VAL A 36 -0.33 4.92 5.17
CA VAL A 36 -1.66 5.26 4.64
C VAL A 36 -2.20 4.07 3.85
N SER A 37 -3.41 3.64 4.17
CA SER A 37 -4.11 2.54 3.49
C SER A 37 -5.62 2.77 3.45
N ALA A 38 -6.37 2.13 2.55
CA ALA A 38 -7.84 2.10 2.64
C ALA A 38 -8.28 1.03 3.64
N PHE A 39 -7.66 -0.14 3.56
CA PHE A 39 -7.92 -1.25 4.47
C PHE A 39 -6.66 -2.06 4.73
N CYS A 40 -6.78 -3.04 5.60
CA CYS A 40 -5.73 -4.00 5.91
C CYS A 40 -6.38 -5.37 6.16
N ALA A 41 -5.67 -6.43 5.83
CA ALA A 41 -6.11 -7.79 6.16
C ALA A 41 -4.89 -8.67 6.43
N GLY A 42 -4.93 -9.43 7.52
CA GLY A 42 -3.81 -10.24 7.94
C GLY A 42 -4.07 -10.94 9.27
N SER A 43 -2.99 -11.22 9.99
CA SER A 43 -3.05 -11.91 11.28
C SER A 43 -3.48 -10.99 12.44
N GLN A 44 -3.68 -11.59 13.62
CA GLN A 44 -3.92 -10.82 14.86
C GLN A 44 -2.77 -9.85 15.17
N LYS A 45 -1.51 -10.22 14.86
CA LYS A 45 -0.34 -9.36 15.08
C LYS A 45 -0.49 -8.02 14.32
N LEU A 46 -1.07 -8.07 13.12
CA LEU A 46 -1.37 -6.87 12.34
C LEU A 46 -2.38 -5.98 13.06
N TYR A 47 -3.46 -6.57 13.57
CA TYR A 47 -4.50 -5.81 14.28
C TYR A 47 -3.98 -5.24 15.60
N ASP A 48 -3.17 -5.97 16.35
CA ASP A 48 -2.52 -5.48 17.57
C ASP A 48 -1.55 -4.32 17.26
N PHE A 49 -0.85 -4.36 16.12
CA PHE A 49 0.00 -3.24 15.67
C PHE A 49 -0.82 -2.00 15.28
N LEU A 50 -2.04 -2.18 14.80
CA LEU A 50 -2.93 -1.10 14.37
C LEU A 50 -3.64 -0.42 15.53
N ASP A 51 -3.92 -1.17 16.59
CA ASP A 51 -4.68 -0.73 17.76
C ASP A 51 -4.08 0.56 18.35
N ASP A 52 -4.89 1.63 18.34
CA ASP A 52 -4.53 2.99 18.75
C ASP A 52 -3.19 3.54 18.21
N ASN A 53 -2.68 3.00 17.10
CA ASN A 53 -1.38 3.39 16.57
C ASN A 53 -1.48 4.66 15.71
N PRO A 54 -0.99 5.83 16.20
CA PRO A 54 -1.11 7.07 15.46
C PRO A 54 -0.22 7.11 14.21
N ALA A 55 0.71 6.16 14.03
CA ALA A 55 1.52 6.03 12.83
C ALA A 55 0.73 5.48 11.64
N VAL A 56 -0.48 4.95 11.84
CA VAL A 56 -1.34 4.44 10.77
C VAL A 56 -2.54 5.37 10.54
N ARG A 57 -2.94 5.46 9.27
CA ARG A 57 -4.12 6.20 8.81
C ARG A 57 -4.88 5.32 7.81
N LEU A 58 -6.02 4.79 8.24
CA LEU A 58 -6.99 4.19 7.34
C LEU A 58 -7.91 5.30 6.83
N LEU A 59 -7.89 5.54 5.52
CA LEU A 59 -8.64 6.61 4.85
C LEU A 59 -9.64 6.04 3.86
N ASP A 60 -10.56 6.86 3.38
CA ASP A 60 -11.52 6.44 2.37
C ASP A 60 -10.82 5.99 1.07
N VAL A 61 -11.34 4.93 0.45
CA VAL A 61 -10.78 4.37 -0.80
C VAL A 61 -10.80 5.39 -1.93
N SER A 62 -11.78 6.28 -1.98
CA SER A 62 -11.83 7.39 -2.94
C SER A 62 -10.68 8.37 -2.77
N TYR A 63 -10.01 8.42 -1.61
CA TYR A 63 -8.80 9.21 -1.42
C TYR A 63 -7.54 8.41 -1.71
N THR A 64 -7.40 7.20 -1.16
CA THR A 64 -6.17 6.41 -1.30
C THR A 64 -5.95 5.97 -2.74
N ASN A 65 -7.02 5.70 -3.48
CA ASN A 65 -6.99 5.20 -4.84
C ASN A 65 -7.21 6.30 -5.90
N ASP A 66 -7.38 7.57 -5.49
CA ASP A 66 -7.40 8.68 -6.44
C ASP A 66 -6.01 8.89 -7.04
N VAL A 67 -5.93 8.78 -8.37
CA VAL A 67 -4.70 9.00 -9.14
C VAL A 67 -4.10 10.38 -8.84
N ASN A 68 -4.93 11.40 -8.59
CA ASN A 68 -4.46 12.74 -8.23
C ASN A 68 -3.74 12.81 -6.89
N VAL A 69 -4.11 11.93 -5.96
CA VAL A 69 -3.43 11.76 -4.67
C VAL A 69 -2.17 10.92 -4.85
N ILE A 70 -2.28 9.78 -5.55
CA ILE A 70 -1.16 8.85 -5.76
C ILE A 70 0.01 9.54 -6.49
N GLN A 71 -0.25 10.29 -7.56
CA GLN A 71 0.79 10.94 -8.37
C GLN A 71 1.60 11.99 -7.60
N ARG A 72 1.08 12.49 -6.47
CA ARG A 72 1.78 13.46 -5.61
C ARG A 72 2.76 12.80 -4.65
N GLN A 73 2.73 11.48 -4.51
CA GLN A 73 3.69 10.75 -3.68
C GLN A 73 5.06 10.71 -4.36
N TYR A 74 6.09 11.12 -3.64
CA TYR A 74 7.47 11.09 -4.13
C TYR A 74 7.92 9.63 -4.36
N GLN A 75 8.44 9.35 -5.55
CA GLN A 75 8.95 8.03 -5.97
C GLN A 75 7.94 6.88 -5.72
N MET A 76 6.69 7.09 -6.12
CA MET A 76 5.65 6.06 -5.99
C MET A 76 6.00 4.81 -6.83
N VAL A 77 5.92 3.63 -6.21
CA VAL A 77 6.10 2.33 -6.88
C VAL A 77 4.87 1.48 -6.62
N GLY A 78 4.20 1.04 -7.69
CA GLY A 78 3.09 0.09 -7.63
C GLY A 78 3.60 -1.33 -7.92
N ILE A 79 3.29 -2.27 -7.03
CA ILE A 79 3.59 -3.69 -7.21
C ILE A 79 2.25 -4.42 -7.24
N ASN A 80 1.92 -5.01 -8.39
CA ASN A 80 0.67 -5.73 -8.61
C ASN A 80 0.95 -7.02 -9.37
N SER A 81 0.04 -7.98 -9.24
CA SER A 81 0.06 -9.23 -9.99
C SER A 81 -0.97 -9.19 -11.12
N ALA A 82 -0.69 -9.91 -12.19
CA ALA A 82 -1.64 -10.19 -13.26
C ALA A 82 -1.73 -11.71 -13.45
N ILE A 83 -2.85 -12.19 -13.99
CA ILE A 83 -3.05 -13.60 -14.32
C ILE A 83 -2.33 -13.92 -15.64
N GLU A 84 -2.51 -13.04 -16.62
CA GLU A 84 -1.92 -13.17 -17.95
C GLU A 84 -1.46 -11.81 -18.49
N MET A 85 -0.47 -11.85 -19.37
CA MET A 85 0.02 -10.70 -20.12
C MET A 85 0.26 -11.13 -21.57
N ASP A 86 -0.25 -10.36 -22.52
CA ASP A 86 -0.03 -10.64 -23.94
C ASP A 86 1.26 -9.97 -24.47
N LEU A 87 1.63 -10.29 -25.72
CA LEU A 87 2.83 -9.72 -26.35
C LEU A 87 2.73 -8.22 -26.66
N THR A 88 1.53 -7.64 -26.56
CA THR A 88 1.31 -6.19 -26.70
C THR A 88 1.47 -5.43 -25.38
N GLY A 89 1.60 -6.17 -24.26
CA GLY A 89 1.75 -5.63 -22.92
C GLY A 89 0.43 -5.39 -22.18
N GLN A 90 -0.70 -5.88 -22.70
CA GLN A 90 -1.97 -5.84 -21.96
C GLN A 90 -1.93 -6.88 -20.84
N ALA A 91 -2.40 -6.50 -19.66
CA ALA A 91 -2.46 -7.36 -18.48
C ALA A 91 -3.92 -7.58 -18.06
N ALA A 92 -4.33 -8.84 -17.91
CA ALA A 92 -5.63 -9.20 -17.35
C ALA A 92 -5.45 -9.77 -15.93
N SER A 93 -6.21 -9.24 -14.98
CA SER A 93 -6.12 -9.59 -13.55
C SER A 93 -7.44 -10.02 -12.93
N GLY A 94 -8.58 -9.81 -13.62
CA GLY A 94 -9.91 -10.02 -13.05
C GLY A 94 -10.62 -11.31 -13.45
N SER A 95 -10.18 -11.97 -14.53
CA SER A 95 -10.86 -13.13 -15.11
C SER A 95 -9.89 -14.03 -15.86
N ILE A 96 -10.27 -15.29 -16.06
CA ILE A 96 -9.64 -16.24 -16.99
C ILE A 96 -10.61 -16.44 -18.16
N GLY A 97 -10.25 -15.92 -19.34
CA GLY A 97 -11.14 -15.91 -20.49
C GLY A 97 -12.36 -15.02 -20.23
N THR A 98 -13.57 -15.59 -20.30
CA THR A 98 -14.83 -14.84 -20.12
C THR A 98 -15.36 -14.81 -18.69
N ARG A 99 -14.63 -15.36 -17.71
CA ARG A 99 -15.10 -15.51 -16.32
C ARG A 99 -14.04 -15.18 -15.30
#